data_AF-A0A6I1F7Y4-F1
#
_entry.id   AF-A0A6I1F7Y4-F1
#
_cell.length_a   1.000
_cell.length_b   1.000
_cell.length_c   1.000
_cell.angle_alpha   90.00
_cell.angle_beta   90.00
_cell.angle_gamma   90.00
#
_symmetry.space_group_name_H-M   'P 1'
#
loop_
_entity.id
_entity.type
_entity.pdbx_description
1 polymer ?
#
loop_
_entity_poly.entity_id
_entity_poly.type
_entity_poly.pdbx_seq_one_letter_code
_entity_poly.pdbx_strand_id
1 'polypeptide(L)'
;MYCKKEDLLFLIQEKREVMIQTAKEKGRGHEETIRLSQELDQLIYKYQLSFHEEKRRKQLVKNKPNLKRIIWSRKSRYNIKEYSEVIY
;
A
#
# COMPACT_ATOMS: atom_id res chain seq x y z
N MET A 1 -15.80 -18.55 4.27
CA MET A 1 -14.73 -18.45 3.27
C MET A 1 -13.91 -17.23 3.68
N TYR A 2 -12.82 -17.44 4.42
CA TYR A 2 -12.09 -16.34 5.07
C TYR A 2 -11.34 -15.51 4.03
N CYS A 3 -11.38 -14.19 4.21
CA CYS A 3 -10.70 -13.23 3.37
C CYS A 3 -9.19 -13.30 3.65
N LYS A 4 -8.34 -13.20 2.63
CA LYS A 4 -6.85 -13.19 2.75
C LYS A 4 -6.29 -12.27 3.86
N LYS A 5 -7.05 -11.27 4.30
CA LYS A 5 -6.68 -10.35 5.40
C LYS A 5 -6.92 -10.94 6.79
N GLU A 6 -8.02 -11.68 6.96
CA GLU A 6 -8.36 -12.37 8.20
C GLU A 6 -7.35 -13.48 8.48
N ASP A 7 -6.93 -14.20 7.44
CA ASP A 7 -5.86 -15.20 7.52
C ASP A 7 -4.53 -14.58 7.96
N LEU A 8 -4.20 -13.38 7.45
CA LEU A 8 -2.97 -12.67 7.80
C LEU A 8 -2.98 -12.19 9.26
N LEU A 9 -4.13 -11.74 9.76
CA LEU A 9 -4.31 -11.36 11.16
C LEU A 9 -4.17 -12.56 12.09
N PHE A 10 -4.75 -13.70 11.71
CA PHE A 10 -4.62 -14.94 12.46
C PHE A 10 -3.16 -15.38 12.57
N LEU A 11 -2.42 -15.36 11.47
CA LEU A 11 -0.99 -15.68 11.44
C LEU A 11 -0.16 -14.73 12.31
N ILE A 12 -0.47 -13.43 12.32
CA ILE A 12 0.19 -12.45 13.18
C ILE A 12 -0.06 -12.77 14.66
N GLN A 13 -1.30 -13.13 15.01
CA GLN A 13 -1.68 -13.46 16.38
C GLN A 13 -0.97 -14.74 16.85
N GLU A 14 -0.99 -15.80 16.04
CA GLU A 14 -0.31 -17.07 16.33
C GLU A 14 1.20 -16.86 16.53
N LYS A 15 1.86 -16.15 15.60
CA LYS A 15 3.29 -15.85 15.69
C LYS A 15 3.64 -15.02 16.92
N ARG A 16 2.76 -14.11 17.33
CA ARG A 16 2.93 -13.32 18.55
C ARG A 16 2.88 -14.18 19.80
N GLU A 17 1.96 -15.14 19.86
CA GLU A 17 1.85 -16.07 20.98
C GLU A 17 3.10 -16.94 21.11
N VAL A 18 3.60 -17.48 19.98
CA VAL A 18 4.85 -18.24 19.94
C VAL A 18 6.03 -17.39 20.41
N MET A 19 6.17 -16.15 19.91
CA MET A 19 7.23 -15.23 20.36
C MET A 19 7.17 -14.96 21.87
N ILE A 20 5.97 -14.73 22.42
CA ILE A 20 5.79 -14.49 23.86
C ILE A 20 6.16 -15.74 24.65
N GLN A 21 5.80 -16.93 24.18
CA GLN A 21 6.13 -18.19 24.83
C GLN A 21 7.64 -18.42 24.84
N THR A 22 8.32 -18.26 23.70
CA THR A 22 9.77 -18.38 23.60
C THR A 22 10.49 -17.33 24.45
N ALA A 23 9.98 -16.10 24.52
CA ALA A 23 10.52 -15.06 25.39
C ALA A 23 10.39 -15.39 26.88
N LYS A 24 9.33 -16.09 27.29
CA LYS A 24 9.14 -16.57 28.67
C LYS A 24 10.07 -17.73 29.00
N GLU A 25 10.29 -18.63 28.06
CA GLU A 25 11.11 -19.84 28.26
C GLU A 25 12.62 -19.56 28.17
N LYS A 26 13.05 -18.86 27.13
CA LYS A 26 14.47 -18.65 26.79
C LYS A 26 14.97 -17.24 27.12
N GLY A 27 14.06 -16.32 27.42
CA GLY A 27 14.36 -14.92 27.66
C GLY A 27 14.23 -14.05 26.40
N ARG A 28 14.10 -12.74 26.62
CA ARG A 28 13.86 -11.75 25.55
C ARG A 28 15.05 -11.54 24.61
N GLY A 29 16.27 -11.71 25.12
CA GLY A 29 17.51 -11.55 24.35
C GLY A 29 18.02 -12.82 23.68
N HIS A 30 17.28 -13.93 23.79
CA HIS A 30 17.66 -15.16 23.10
C HIS A 30 17.51 -14.99 21.60
N GLU A 31 18.46 -15.52 20.83
CA GLU A 31 18.51 -15.38 19.36
C GLU A 31 17.18 -15.78 18.70
N GLU A 32 16.57 -16.86 19.17
CA GLU A 32 15.26 -17.30 18.68
C GLU A 32 14.14 -16.28 18.94
N THR A 33 14.11 -15.64 20.11
CA THR A 33 13.11 -14.61 20.43
C THR A 33 13.30 -13.39 19.54
N ILE A 34 14.56 -13.01 19.27
CA ILE A 34 14.90 -11.92 18.37
C ILE A 34 14.46 -12.25 16.95
N ARG A 35 14.76 -13.46 16.45
CA ARG A 35 14.33 -13.90 15.12
C ARG A 35 12.81 -13.90 14.99
N LEU A 36 12.10 -14.40 16.00
CA LEU A 36 10.64 -14.40 16.03
C LEU A 36 10.06 -12.98 16.03
N SER A 37 10.68 -12.03 16.74
CA SER A 37 10.25 -10.62 16.69
C SER A 37 10.43 -10.00 15.30
N GLN A 38 11.53 -10.31 14.61
CA GLN A 38 11.78 -9.82 13.25
C GLN A 38 10.79 -10.42 12.24
N GLU A 39 10.51 -11.72 12.34
CA GLU A 39 9.50 -12.39 11.52
C GLU A 39 8.11 -11.78 11.75
N LEU A 40 7.75 -11.50 13.00
CA LEU A 40 6.47 -10.89 13.37
C LEU A 40 6.35 -9.47 12.79
N ASP A 41 7.39 -8.65 12.91
CA ASP A 41 7.42 -7.30 12.35
C ASP A 41 7.26 -7.31 10.82
N GLN A 42 7.88 -8.26 10.11
CA GLN A 42 7.70 -8.40 8.67
C GLN A 42 6.24 -8.73 8.29
N LEU A 43 5.56 -9.58 9.06
CA LEU A 43 4.15 -9.91 8.84
C LEU A 43 3.25 -8.69 9.08
N ILE A 44 3.49 -7.94 10.16
CA ILE A 44 2.78 -6.69 10.47
C ILE A 44 2.99 -5.67 9.35
N TYR A 45 4.22 -5.53 8.85
CA TYR A 45 4.52 -4.60 7.77
C TYR A 45 3.76 -4.97 6.48
N LYS A 46 3.75 -6.25 6.09
CA LYS A 46 2.98 -6.74 4.93
C LYS A 46 1.48 -6.49 5.10
N TYR A 47 0.96 -6.71 6.31
CA TYR A 47 -0.43 -6.38 6.64
C TYR A 47 -0.68 -4.89 6.38
N GLN A 48 0.09 -3.99 6.98
CA GLN A 48 -0.08 -2.55 6.85
C GLN A 48 0.02 -2.05 5.41
N LEU A 49 0.97 -2.57 4.63
CA LEU A 49 1.10 -2.24 3.20
C LEU A 49 -0.18 -2.54 2.43
N SER A 50 -0.81 -3.68 2.70
CA SER A 50 -2.09 -4.06 2.05
C SER A 50 -3.21 -3.05 2.33
N PHE A 51 -3.26 -2.43 3.52
CA PHE A 51 -4.21 -1.34 3.83
C PHE A 51 -3.88 -0.05 3.10
N HIS A 52 -2.59 0.29 3.02
CA HIS A 52 -2.14 1.51 2.35
C HIS A 52 -2.41 1.48 0.85
N GLU A 53 -2.18 0.34 0.20
CA GLU A 53 -2.50 0.15 -1.22
C GLU A 53 -4.00 0.22 -1.48
N GLU A 54 -4.82 -0.39 -0.64
CA GLU A 54 -6.27 -0.33 -0.78
C GLU A 54 -6.81 1.09 -0.60
N LYS A 55 -6.24 1.84 0.35
CA LYS A 55 -6.57 3.26 0.57
C LYS A 55 -6.16 4.13 -0.62
N ARG A 56 -4.96 3.92 -1.19
CA ARG A 56 -4.52 4.61 -2.42
C ARG A 56 -5.42 4.28 -3.62
N ARG A 57 -5.75 3.00 -3.82
CA ARG A 57 -6.65 2.55 -4.90
C ARG A 57 -8.03 3.21 -4.82
N LYS A 58 -8.61 3.30 -3.63
CA LYS A 58 -9.92 3.96 -3.41
C LYS A 58 -9.87 5.47 -3.68
N GLN A 59 -8.74 6.14 -3.46
CA GLN A 59 -8.57 7.57 -3.77
C GLN A 59 -8.45 7.84 -5.27
N LEU A 60 -7.70 7.01 -6.00
CA LEU A 60 -7.56 7.13 -7.46
C LEU A 60 -8.89 6.92 -8.19
N VAL A 61 -9.76 6.04 -7.69
CA VAL A 61 -11.10 5.83 -8.25
C VAL A 61 -12.01 7.03 -8.00
N LYS A 62 -11.92 7.67 -6.83
CA LYS A 62 -12.70 8.88 -6.49
C LYS A 62 -12.27 10.10 -7.31
N ASN A 63 -10.99 10.21 -7.66
CA ASN A 63 -10.43 11.35 -8.37
C ASN A 63 -10.49 11.24 -9.90
N LYS A 64 -11.25 10.30 -10.48
CA LYS A 64 -11.47 10.31 -11.94
C LYS A 64 -12.36 11.51 -12.30
N PRO A 65 -11.87 12.52 -13.02
CA PRO A 65 -12.76 13.55 -13.56
C PRO A 65 -13.74 12.85 -14.50
N ASN A 66 -15.04 13.05 -14.29
CA ASN A 66 -16.06 12.59 -15.23
C ASN A 66 -15.77 13.23 -16.60
N LEU A 67 -15.15 12.46 -17.50
CA LEU A 67 -14.74 12.86 -18.86
C LEU A 67 -15.96 13.09 -19.80
N LYS A 68 -17.09 13.51 -19.25
CA LYS A 68 -18.34 13.83 -19.99
C LYS A 68 -18.58 15.33 -20.12
N ARG A 69 -17.63 16.18 -19.70
CA ARG A 69 -17.81 17.64 -19.70
C ARG A 69 -16.61 18.40 -20.27
N ILE A 70 -16.15 18.00 -21.45
CA ILE A 70 -15.33 18.87 -22.29
C ILE A 70 -15.99 18.92 -23.67
N ILE A 71 -17.08 19.68 -23.77
CA ILE A 71 -17.62 20.13 -25.05
C ILE A 71 -17.20 21.60 -25.16
N TRP A 72 -16.07 21.85 -25.82
CA TRP A 72 -15.73 23.19 -26.28
C TRP A 72 -16.65 23.52 -27.44
N SER A 73 -17.65 24.38 -27.20
CA SER A 73 -18.44 24.98 -28.28
C SER A 73 -17.50 25.65 -29.30
N ARG A 74 -17.82 25.48 -30.59
CA ARG A 74 -17.05 25.78 -31.83
C ARG A 74 -16.43 27.19 -32.03
N LYS A 75 -16.02 27.91 -30.98
CA LYS A 75 -15.47 29.27 -31.12
C LYS A 75 -14.27 29.51 -30.20
N SER A 76 -13.18 28.78 -30.44
CA SER A 76 -11.86 29.21 -29.97
C SER A 76 -10.89 29.16 -31.15
N ARG A 77 -10.96 30.20 -31.99
CA ARG A 77 -9.97 30.53 -33.01
C ARG A 77 -8.80 31.23 -32.32
N TYR A 78 -7.89 30.49 -31.71
CA TYR A 78 -6.57 31.02 -31.37
C TYR A 78 -5.53 30.22 -32.14
N ASN A 79 -4.85 30.96 -33.02
CA ASN A 79 -3.90 30.49 -34.01
C ASN A 79 -2.73 29.76 -33.33
N ILE A 80 -2.52 28.49 -33.72
CA ILE A 80 -1.20 27.86 -33.63
C ILE A 80 -0.32 28.64 -34.61
N LYS A 81 0.42 29.62 -34.11
CA LYS A 81 1.55 30.21 -34.85
C LYS A 81 2.77 29.38 -34.51
N GLU A 82 3.28 28.68 -35.51
CA GLU A 82 4.62 28.13 -35.57
C GLU A 82 5.64 29.16 -35.06
N TYR A 83 6.36 28.80 -34.00
CA TYR A 83 7.69 29.33 -33.73
C TYR A 83 8.66 28.16 -33.89
N SER A 84 9.15 28.06 -35.13
CA SER A 84 10.56 27.89 -35.50
C SER A 84 11.51 27.28 -34.48
N GLU A 85 12.08 26.14 -34.90
CA GLU A 85 13.50 25.75 -34.76
C GLU A 85 14.31 26.47 -33.67
N VAL A 86 14.67 25.71 -32.64
CA VAL A 86 15.90 25.97 -31.88
C VAL A 86 16.72 24.68 -31.82
N ILE A 87 17.75 24.72 -32.67
CA ILE A 87 19.03 24.03 -32.75
C ILE A 87 19.51 23.31 -31.47
N TYR A 88 20.01 22.08 -31.65
CA TYR A 88 21.25 21.58 -31.07
C TYR A 88 22.09 20.92 -32.17
#